data_AF-A0A7V9AIZ5-F1
#
_entry.id   AF-A0A7V9AIZ5-F1
#
_cell.length_a   1.000
_cell.length_b   1.000
_cell.length_c   1.000
_cell.angle_alpha   90.00
_cell.angle_beta   90.00
_cell.angle_gamma   90.00
#
_symmetry.space_group_name_H-M   'P 1'
#
loop_
_entity.id
_entity.type
_entity.pdbx_description
1 polymer ?
#
loop_
_entity_poly.entity_id
_entity_poly.type
_entity_poly.pdbx_seq_one_letter_code
_entity_poly.pdbx_strand_id
1 'polypeptide(L)' 'NDLLSPLFQATVEATEEAIYNALFRATRLTGHGGTTIEPLPLQRTLEVLRRYGITPP' A
#
# COMPACT_ATOMS: atom_id res chain seq x y z
N ASN A 1 23.17 -8.00 -21.60
CA ASN A 1 22.25 -6.96 -21.08
C ASN A 1 21.28 -7.57 -20.04
N ASP A 2 21.48 -8.82 -19.63
CA ASP A 2 20.49 -9.61 -18.90
C ASP A 2 20.57 -9.47 -17.37
N LEU A 3 21.64 -8.83 -16.88
CA LEU A 3 21.84 -8.55 -15.45
C LEU A 3 21.06 -7.31 -14.95
N LEU A 4 20.55 -6.48 -15.86
CA LEU A 4 19.77 -5.29 -15.51
C LEU A 4 18.28 -5.60 -15.31
N SER A 5 17.73 -6.55 -16.06
CA SER A 5 16.31 -6.93 -15.94
C SER A 5 15.90 -7.34 -14.52
N PRO A 6 16.70 -8.10 -13.74
CA PRO A 6 16.39 -8.41 -12.34
C PRO A 6 16.34 -7.16 -11.43
N LEU A 7 17.18 -6.15 -11.67
CA LEU A 7 17.19 -4.92 -10.87
C LEU A 7 15.98 -4.04 -11.16
N PHE A 8 15.54 -3.97 -12.42
CA PHE A 8 14.29 -3.29 -12.76
C PHE A 8 13.09 -3.98 -12.11
N GLN A 9 13.03 -5.32 -12.19
CA GLN A 9 11.97 -6.08 -11.55
C GLN A 9 11.95 -5.87 -10.03
N ALA A 10 13.12 -5.97 -9.37
CA ALA A 10 13.24 -5.73 -7.93
C ALA A 10 12.80 -4.32 -7.53
N THR A 11 13.08 -3.31 -8.38
CA THR A 11 12.65 -1.93 -8.13
C THR A 11 11.14 -1.78 -8.22
N VAL A 12 10.51 -2.46 -9.19
CA VAL A 12 9.04 -2.48 -9.33
C VAL A 12 8.41 -3.10 -8.08
N GLU A 13 8.84 -4.30 -7.70
CA GLU A 13 8.31 -5.02 -6.53
C GLU A 13 8.51 -4.23 -5.23
N ALA A 14 9.70 -3.68 -5.00
CA ALA A 14 9.98 -2.89 -3.81
C ALA A 14 9.13 -1.62 -3.75
N THR A 15 8.84 -1.00 -4.90
CA THR A 15 8.01 0.20 -4.97
C THR A 15 6.53 -0.14 -4.73
N GLU A 16 6.04 -1.24 -5.29
CA GLU A 16 4.69 -1.73 -5.02
C GLU A 16 4.49 -2.01 -3.53
N GLU A 17 5.40 -2.77 -2.91
CA GLU A 17 5.34 -3.06 -1.48
C GLU A 17 5.49 -1.82 -0.60
N ALA A 18 6.31 -0.84 -1.01
CA ALA A 18 6.42 0.42 -0.27
C ALA A 18 5.10 1.20 -0.26
N ILE A 19 4.37 1.23 -1.39
CA ILE A 19 3.05 1.87 -1.49
C ILE A 19 2.05 1.13 -0.62
N TYR A 20 1.99 -0.21 -0.69
CA TYR A 20 1.10 -1.00 0.17
C TYR A 20 1.39 -0.76 1.65
N ASN A 21 2.65 -0.79 2.07
CA ASN A 21 3.05 -0.53 3.45
C ASN A 21 2.65 0.87 3.92
N ALA A 22 2.87 1.89 3.09
CA ALA A 22 2.51 3.26 3.42
C ALA A 22 1.00 3.42 3.70
N LEU A 23 0.15 2.75 2.90
CA LEU A 23 -1.30 2.83 3.04
C LEU A 23 -1.85 1.94 4.15
N PHE A 24 -1.37 0.70 4.26
CA PHE A 24 -1.92 -0.30 5.18
C PHE A 24 -1.41 -0.14 6.61
N ARG A 25 -0.25 0.50 6.79
CA ARG A 25 0.32 0.81 8.11
C ARG A 25 0.14 2.29 8.50
N ALA A 26 -0.58 3.07 7.68
CA ALA A 26 -0.88 4.45 7.98
C ALA A 26 -1.57 4.58 9.34
N THR A 27 -1.21 5.60 10.09
CA THR A 27 -1.88 6.01 11.33
C THR A 27 -2.55 7.36 11.13
N ARG A 28 -3.53 7.67 11.98
CA ARG A 28 -4.12 9.02 12.03
C ARG A 28 -3.01 10.06 12.22
N LEU A 29 -3.05 11.12 11.42
CA LEU A 29 -2.12 12.23 11.51
C LEU A 29 -2.92 13.55 11.56
N THR A 30 -2.56 14.43 12.48
CA THR A 30 -3.00 15.83 12.44
C THR A 30 -1.83 16.70 11.99
N GLY A 31 -1.99 17.34 10.84
CA GLY A 31 -0.99 18.21 10.22
C GLY A 31 -1.07 19.66 10.68
N HIS A 32 -0.24 20.49 10.05
CA HIS A 32 -0.26 21.94 10.27
C HIS A 32 -1.64 22.53 9.95
N GLY A 33 -2.11 23.49 10.77
CA GLY A 33 -3.44 24.09 10.62
C GLY A 33 -4.60 23.24 11.16
N GLY A 34 -4.32 22.12 11.83
CA GLY A 34 -5.34 21.29 12.51
C GLY A 34 -6.04 20.27 11.60
N THR A 35 -5.67 20.18 10.32
CA THR A 35 -6.21 19.19 9.39
C THR A 35 -5.83 17.78 9.85
N THR A 36 -6.83 16.94 10.08
CA THR A 36 -6.64 15.54 10.48
C THR A 36 -6.94 14.62 9.30
N ILE A 37 -6.02 13.69 9.04
CA ILE A 37 -6.13 12.65 8.02
C ILE A 37 -6.28 11.31 8.73
N GLU A 38 -7.37 10.60 8.39
CA GLU A 38 -7.61 9.24 8.87
C GLU A 38 -6.89 8.23 7.97
N PRO A 39 -6.43 7.09 8.52
CA PRO A 39 -5.86 6.02 7.72
C PRO A 39 -6.92 5.34 6.86
N LEU A 40 -6.48 4.49 5.93
CA LEU A 40 -7.38 3.67 5.14
C LEU A 40 -8.26 2.80 6.06
N PRO A 41 -9.59 2.69 5.83
CA PRO A 41 -10.46 1.83 6.63
C PRO A 41 -10.21 0.35 6.30
N LEU A 42 -9.19 -0.24 6.93
CA LEU A 42 -8.65 -1.56 6.56
C LEU A 42 -9.71 -2.66 6.45
N GLN A 43 -10.63 -2.76 7.40
CA GLN A 43 -11.65 -3.80 7.35
C GLN A 43 -12.56 -3.65 6.13
N ARG A 44 -12.97 -2.42 5.83
CA ARG A 44 -13.78 -2.14 4.65
C ARG A 44 -13.01 -2.38 3.36
N THR A 45 -11.73 -2.02 3.32
CA THR A 45 -10.85 -2.31 2.18
C THR A 45 -10.76 -3.81 1.93
N LEU A 46 -10.52 -4.62 2.97
CA LEU A 46 -10.44 -6.07 2.84
C LEU A 46 -11.76 -6.69 2.37
N GLU A 47 -12.90 -6.18 2.82
CA GLU A 47 -14.21 -6.59 2.27
C GLU A 47 -14.35 -6.27 0.79
N VAL A 48 -13.88 -5.10 0.33
CA VAL A 48 -13.89 -4.74 -1.09
C VAL A 48 -13.02 -5.72 -1.87
N LEU A 49 -11.77 -5.96 -1.43
CA LEU A 49 -10.85 -6.89 -2.09
C LEU A 49 -11.47 -8.30 -2.22
N ARG A 50 -12.06 -8.83 -1.15
CA ARG A 50 -12.74 -10.14 -1.17
C ARG A 50 -13.90 -10.20 -2.16
N ARG A 51 -14.69 -9.12 -2.29
CA ARG A 51 -15.79 -9.06 -3.27
C ARG A 51 -15.30 -9.17 -4.72
N TYR A 52 -14.07 -8.77 -5.00
CA TYR A 52 -13.43 -8.91 -6.31
C TYR A 52 -12.53 -10.16 -6.42
N GLY A 53 -12.63 -11.08 -5.47
CA GLY A 53 -11.88 -12.35 -5.50
C GLY A 53 -10.42 -12.24 -5.04
N ILE A 54 -10.02 -11.12 -4.45
CA ILE A 54 -8.69 -10.93 -3.88
C ILE A 54 -8.76 -11.26 -2.38
N THR A 55 -8.34 -12.47 -2.03
CA THR A 55 -8.14 -12.88 -0.64
C THR A 55 -6.67 -12.74 -0.27
N PRO A 56 -6.33 -12.13 0.88
CA PRO A 56 -4.96 -12.18 1.38
C PRO A 56 -4.54 -13.65 1.57
N PRO A 57 -3.26 -13.98 1.34
CA PRO A 57 -2.72 -15.32 1.60
C PRO A 57 -2.88 -15.74 3.06
#